data_AF-L0JRI8-F1
#
_entry.id   AF-L0JRI8-F1
#
_cell.length_a   1.000
_cell.length_b   1.000
_cell.length_c   1.000
_cell.angle_alpha   90.00
_cell.angle_beta   90.00
_cell.angle_gamma   90.00
#
_symmetry.space_group_name_H-M   'P 1'
#
loop_
_entity.id
_entity.type
_entity.pdbx_description
1 polymer ?
#
loop_
_entity_poly.entity_id
_entity_poly.type
_entity_poly.pdbx_seq_one_letter_code
_entity_poly.pdbx_strand_id
1 'polypeptide(L)'
;MTRYLSLTPDREWNPGDVGRIPWDKRLQKQDELAAIAREQYKLVLEERVTDPVSPYYGGALLLPPEVREDFFYDHPHTNVADELPSIEQGELEASQSFSDTIEQAIEARENRHAHLKELQERANEIVYDSLDISSDTRKSIATEIKLRGNSSESSTSTQDPGEVLRSEVESLVHHVAMMVIDDAEDGIVPLESLENKPSIYEQVLSRFEKVYGDHTDERMAEIDEILGSRSSDHDAYPNLKKFLSDGLFEVHINQMEKTPILWRLTTDRLVSDSDQEGFGCYIDYRSMDSNIFDRLQKKYLEAQKADLRERRNTADRRRSDEALPTSEQAAATEEYERCMSSLSQIELFEETLQNLASSSPRDWTESDQKLAKDLLPKVNRFYEQTQMFLQTYDKLIELNDEDWLEDTFSQSFIETIENNKQMWLSSLDDLRTACEAYSTGNHEPIPAHLYDLFIHFEDELVGSVWPTSTGVLAMGYYPQREAEKYLNENGEPKETLSDETAILLARIAAQFDEYESLADEIESHCQSLSNRISSSWKQRALSEITTRGYQPIHKHGVRINITPLAEAEIVPKIVNEQVI
;
A
#
# COMPACT_ATOMS: atom_id res chain seq x y z
N MET A 1 15.57 -23.59 32.51
CA MET A 1 15.82 -22.96 31.19
C MET A 1 14.54 -23.14 30.39
N THR A 2 13.50 -22.38 30.74
CA THR A 2 12.10 -22.66 30.36
C THR A 2 11.37 -21.34 30.19
N ARG A 3 11.65 -20.62 29.09
CA ARG A 3 10.93 -19.40 28.66
C ARG A 3 11.04 -19.24 27.14
N TYR A 4 10.57 -20.24 26.39
CA TYR A 4 10.50 -20.20 24.92
C TYR A 4 9.13 -20.69 24.39
N LEU A 5 8.06 -20.46 25.16
CA LEU A 5 6.67 -20.79 24.79
C LEU A 5 5.81 -19.53 24.58
N SER A 6 6.41 -18.38 24.29
CA SER A 6 5.67 -17.13 24.09
C SER A 6 6.31 -16.27 22.99
N LEU A 7 6.10 -16.65 21.74
CA LEU A 7 6.02 -15.70 20.64
C LEU A 7 4.67 -15.95 19.96
N THR A 8 3.71 -15.14 20.39
CA THR A 8 2.27 -15.01 20.04
C THR A 8 1.28 -16.08 20.54
N PRO A 9 0.10 -15.66 21.06
CA PRO A 9 -1.01 -16.55 21.41
C PRO A 9 -1.75 -17.15 20.20
N ASP A 10 -1.61 -16.58 18.99
CA ASP A 10 -2.62 -16.74 17.94
C ASP A 10 -2.20 -17.58 16.72
N ARG A 11 -1.00 -18.20 16.72
CA ARG A 11 -0.45 -18.95 15.57
C ARG A 11 -0.38 -18.13 14.27
N GLU A 12 -0.26 -16.82 14.35
CA GLU A 12 0.19 -15.98 13.23
C GLU A 12 1.72 -15.99 13.22
N TRP A 13 2.30 -16.80 12.33
CA TRP A 13 3.75 -16.94 12.23
C TRP A 13 4.28 -15.80 11.37
N ASN A 14 4.72 -14.71 11.99
CA ASN A 14 5.44 -13.67 11.25
C ASN A 14 6.82 -14.22 10.85
N PRO A 15 7.29 -14.00 9.60
CA PRO A 15 8.59 -14.50 9.13
C PRO A 15 9.76 -14.13 10.07
N GLY A 16 9.71 -12.95 10.69
CA GLY A 16 10.70 -12.49 11.66
C GLY A 16 10.73 -13.27 12.97
N ASP A 17 9.62 -13.89 13.37
CA ASP A 17 9.54 -14.75 14.55
C ASP A 17 10.07 -16.15 14.24
N VAL A 18 9.70 -16.70 13.07
CA VAL A 18 10.15 -18.03 12.62
C VAL A 18 11.67 -18.08 12.42
N GLY A 19 12.24 -17.04 11.82
CA GLY A 19 13.69 -16.94 11.60
C GLY A 19 14.52 -16.83 12.87
N ARG A 20 13.90 -16.56 14.03
CA ARG A 20 14.56 -16.46 15.34
C ARG A 20 14.44 -17.74 16.17
N ILE A 21 13.71 -18.75 15.70
CA ILE A 21 13.58 -20.03 16.40
C ILE A 21 14.89 -20.81 16.28
N PRO A 22 15.49 -21.26 17.41
CA PRO A 22 16.68 -22.10 17.37
C PRO A 22 16.45 -23.36 16.52
N TRP A 23 17.24 -23.53 15.45
CA TRP A 23 17.14 -24.68 14.56
C TRP A 23 18.00 -25.84 15.07
N ASP A 24 17.37 -26.98 15.38
CA ASP A 24 18.09 -28.20 15.79
C ASP A 24 18.69 -28.91 14.56
N LYS A 25 20.01 -29.13 14.58
CA LYS A 25 20.75 -29.78 13.47
C LYS A 25 20.27 -31.21 13.16
N ARG A 26 19.55 -31.87 14.08
CA ARG A 26 18.93 -33.18 13.83
C ARG A 26 17.86 -33.10 12.76
N LEU A 27 17.13 -31.98 12.68
CA LEU A 27 16.08 -31.75 11.67
C LEU A 27 16.66 -31.44 10.29
N GLN A 28 17.86 -30.85 10.23
CA GLN A 28 18.54 -30.51 8.97
C GLN A 28 18.82 -31.74 8.09
N LYS A 29 18.89 -32.94 8.68
CA LYS A 29 19.22 -34.19 7.97
C LYS A 29 17.97 -34.97 7.52
N GLN A 30 16.77 -34.43 7.73
CA GLN A 30 15.52 -35.09 7.37
C GLN A 30 15.05 -34.61 5.99
N ASP A 31 15.48 -35.31 4.94
CA ASP A 31 15.06 -35.01 3.55
C ASP A 31 13.53 -35.07 3.38
N GLU A 32 12.86 -35.90 4.19
CA GLU A 32 11.40 -36.00 4.21
C GLU A 32 10.72 -34.70 4.67
N LEU A 33 11.29 -33.95 5.63
CA LEU A 33 10.74 -32.65 6.03
C LEU A 33 10.84 -31.63 4.89
N ALA A 34 11.92 -31.67 4.10
CA ALA A 34 12.06 -30.81 2.94
C ALA A 34 11.04 -31.17 1.85
N ALA A 35 10.78 -32.46 1.62
CA ALA A 35 9.75 -32.91 0.68
C ALA A 35 8.35 -32.48 1.14
N ILE A 36 8.02 -32.68 2.41
CA ILE A 36 6.73 -32.25 3.00
C ILE A 36 6.56 -30.74 2.86
N ALA A 37 7.58 -29.95 3.18
CA ALA A 37 7.50 -28.49 3.08
C ALA A 37 7.26 -28.02 1.64
N ARG A 38 7.90 -28.65 0.64
CA ARG A 38 7.66 -28.35 -0.78
C ARG A 38 6.24 -28.71 -1.21
N GLU A 39 5.73 -29.87 -0.78
CA GLU A 39 4.38 -30.31 -1.12
C GLU A 39 3.32 -29.41 -0.45
N GLN A 40 3.51 -29.06 0.83
CA GLN A 40 2.65 -28.09 1.51
C GLN A 40 2.68 -26.73 0.82
N TYR A 41 3.86 -26.27 0.39
CA TYR A 41 3.98 -25.03 -0.37
C TYR A 41 3.24 -25.12 -1.71
N LYS A 42 3.38 -26.22 -2.45
CA LYS A 42 2.60 -26.48 -3.68
C LYS A 42 1.11 -26.36 -3.41
N LEU A 43 0.56 -27.14 -2.47
CA LEU A 43 -0.87 -27.18 -2.17
C LEU A 43 -1.44 -25.82 -1.76
N VAL A 44 -0.69 -25.04 -0.96
CA VAL A 44 -1.09 -23.67 -0.59
C VAL A 44 -1.04 -22.75 -1.81
N LEU A 45 -0.03 -22.89 -2.67
CA LEU A 45 0.07 -22.11 -3.90
C LEU A 45 -1.12 -22.36 -4.83
N GLU A 46 -1.61 -23.60 -4.94
CA GLU A 46 -2.80 -23.93 -5.74
C GLU A 46 -4.09 -23.24 -5.24
N GLU A 47 -4.17 -22.91 -3.95
CA GLU A 47 -5.28 -22.09 -3.42
C GLU A 47 -5.06 -20.60 -3.66
N ARG A 48 -3.80 -20.16 -3.67
CA ARG A 48 -3.42 -18.75 -3.79
C ARG A 48 -3.48 -18.21 -5.22
N VAL A 49 -3.56 -19.06 -6.24
CA VAL A 49 -3.66 -18.62 -7.64
C VAL A 49 -5.03 -18.04 -8.01
N THR A 50 -6.07 -18.33 -7.23
CA THR A 50 -7.43 -17.79 -7.43
C THR A 50 -7.81 -16.71 -6.41
N ASP A 51 -6.92 -16.37 -5.49
CA ASP A 51 -7.10 -15.34 -4.46
C ASP A 51 -6.67 -13.96 -4.99
N PRO A 52 -7.58 -12.99 -5.20
CA PRO A 52 -7.26 -11.71 -5.84
C PRO A 52 -6.23 -10.84 -5.12
N VAL A 53 -5.96 -11.06 -3.82
CA VAL A 53 -4.91 -10.32 -3.08
C VAL A 53 -3.57 -11.05 -3.03
N SER A 54 -3.53 -12.27 -3.57
CA SER A 54 -2.31 -13.06 -3.66
C SER A 54 -1.36 -12.49 -4.71
N PRO A 55 -0.05 -12.37 -4.41
CA PRO A 55 0.96 -12.09 -5.43
C PRO A 55 0.99 -13.11 -6.58
N TYR A 56 0.48 -14.33 -6.34
CA TYR A 56 0.42 -15.42 -7.32
C TYR A 56 -0.93 -15.51 -8.03
N TYR A 57 -1.81 -14.51 -7.88
CA TYR A 57 -3.11 -14.51 -8.53
C TYR A 57 -2.97 -14.60 -10.05
N GLY A 58 -3.60 -15.60 -10.67
CA GLY A 58 -3.62 -15.81 -12.12
C GLY A 58 -5.02 -15.66 -12.74
N GLY A 59 -6.07 -15.65 -11.92
CA GLY A 59 -7.45 -15.41 -12.37
C GLY A 59 -8.51 -16.06 -11.50
N ALA A 60 -9.77 -15.77 -11.81
CA ALA A 60 -10.91 -16.36 -11.11
C ALA A 60 -11.03 -17.87 -11.33
N LEU A 61 -11.54 -18.58 -10.32
CA LEU A 61 -11.72 -20.04 -10.33
C LEU A 61 -12.54 -20.55 -11.52
N LEU A 62 -13.58 -19.81 -11.91
CA LEU A 62 -14.47 -20.18 -13.02
C LEU A 62 -13.93 -19.83 -14.41
N LEU A 63 -12.74 -19.21 -14.50
CA LEU A 63 -12.12 -18.89 -15.78
C LEU A 63 -11.42 -20.13 -16.37
N PRO A 64 -11.59 -20.48 -17.66
CA PRO A 64 -10.86 -21.58 -18.28
C PRO A 64 -9.33 -21.41 -18.17
N PRO A 65 -8.55 -22.45 -17.86
CA PRO A 65 -7.09 -22.35 -17.68
C PRO A 65 -6.35 -21.78 -18.88
N GLU A 66 -6.84 -22.01 -20.11
CA GLU A 66 -6.16 -21.58 -21.35
C GLU A 66 -6.14 -20.06 -21.54
N VAL A 67 -7.04 -19.34 -20.87
CA VAL A 67 -7.14 -17.88 -20.93
C VAL A 67 -6.63 -17.20 -19.65
N ARG A 68 -6.23 -17.96 -18.64
CA ARG A 68 -5.58 -17.40 -17.45
C ARG A 68 -4.20 -16.88 -17.80
N GLU A 69 -3.84 -15.75 -17.23
CA GLU A 69 -2.49 -15.24 -17.30
C GLU A 69 -1.59 -16.01 -16.32
N ASP A 70 -0.28 -16.05 -16.57
CA ASP A 70 0.67 -16.70 -15.65
C ASP A 70 0.53 -16.11 -14.24
N PHE A 71 0.65 -14.78 -14.12
CA PHE A 71 0.34 -14.01 -12.91
C PHE A 71 -0.14 -12.62 -13.29
N PHE A 72 -1.26 -12.19 -12.69
CA PHE A 72 -1.88 -10.89 -12.94
C PHE A 72 -1.05 -9.72 -12.38
N TYR A 73 -0.30 -9.95 -11.30
CA TYR A 73 0.53 -8.92 -10.67
C TYR A 73 2.01 -9.10 -10.99
N ASP A 74 2.69 -8.00 -11.33
CA ASP A 74 4.14 -7.92 -11.33
C ASP A 74 4.65 -7.84 -9.87
N HIS A 75 5.16 -8.95 -9.35
CA HIS A 75 5.61 -9.05 -7.96
C HIS A 75 7.00 -9.72 -7.87
N PRO A 76 7.89 -9.28 -6.95
CA PRO A 76 9.19 -9.93 -6.75
C PRO A 76 9.13 -11.44 -6.46
N HIS A 77 8.01 -11.93 -5.92
CA HIS A 77 7.80 -13.36 -5.65
C HIS A 77 7.44 -14.19 -6.89
N THR A 78 6.89 -13.56 -7.93
CA THR A 78 6.58 -14.23 -9.21
C THR A 78 7.78 -14.19 -10.17
N ASN A 79 8.73 -13.28 -9.95
CA ASN A 79 9.99 -13.18 -10.72
C ASN A 79 10.95 -14.37 -10.55
N VAL A 80 10.62 -15.34 -9.69
CA VAL A 80 11.36 -16.60 -9.49
C VAL A 80 10.53 -17.81 -9.99
N ALA A 81 9.68 -17.60 -11.00
CA ALA A 81 8.72 -18.59 -11.50
C ALA A 81 9.33 -19.98 -11.80
N ASP A 82 10.57 -20.04 -12.27
CA ASP A 82 11.29 -21.30 -12.55
C ASP A 82 11.55 -22.16 -11.30
N GLU A 83 11.50 -21.57 -10.10
CA GLU A 83 11.65 -22.25 -8.81
C GLU A 83 10.30 -22.68 -8.20
N LEU A 84 9.18 -22.25 -8.78
CA LEU A 84 7.85 -22.60 -8.28
C LEU A 84 7.48 -24.04 -8.64
N PRO A 85 6.78 -24.76 -7.74
CA PRO A 85 6.26 -26.08 -8.06
C PRO A 85 5.23 -25.98 -9.17
N SER A 86 5.20 -26.95 -10.08
CA SER A 86 4.13 -27.06 -11.08
C SER A 86 2.79 -27.25 -10.37
N ILE A 87 1.86 -26.35 -10.63
CA ILE A 87 0.50 -26.33 -10.06
C ILE A 87 -0.44 -27.09 -11.00
N GLU A 88 -1.30 -27.93 -10.44
CA GLU A 88 -2.37 -28.57 -11.21
C GLU A 88 -3.63 -27.71 -11.10
N GLN A 89 -3.88 -26.87 -12.11
CA GLN A 89 -5.18 -26.23 -12.28
C GLN A 89 -6.07 -27.20 -13.06
N GLY A 90 -7.25 -27.54 -12.53
CA GLY A 90 -8.15 -28.51 -13.16
C GLY A 90 -8.51 -28.13 -14.60
N GLU A 91 -8.82 -29.14 -15.42
CA GLU A 91 -9.28 -28.96 -16.81
C GLU A 91 -10.73 -28.44 -16.79
N LEU A 92 -10.91 -27.15 -17.04
CA LEU A 92 -12.23 -26.48 -17.02
C LEU A 92 -12.60 -26.15 -18.46
N GLU A 93 -13.57 -26.87 -19.01
CA GLU A 93 -14.01 -26.68 -20.39
C GLU A 93 -15.00 -25.51 -20.49
N ALA A 94 -14.89 -24.70 -21.55
CA ALA A 94 -15.79 -23.58 -21.81
C ALA A 94 -17.29 -23.96 -21.89
N SER A 95 -17.60 -25.22 -22.16
CA SER A 95 -18.96 -25.77 -22.22
C SER A 95 -19.53 -26.23 -20.88
N GLN A 96 -18.71 -26.34 -19.83
CA GLN A 96 -19.13 -26.87 -18.54
C GLN A 96 -20.00 -25.86 -17.76
N SER A 97 -21.01 -26.36 -17.04
CA SER A 97 -21.84 -25.50 -16.18
C SER A 97 -21.04 -24.94 -15.00
N PHE A 98 -21.37 -23.75 -14.50
CA PHE A 98 -20.66 -23.21 -13.34
C PHE A 98 -21.00 -23.99 -12.07
N SER A 99 -22.24 -24.46 -11.96
CA SER A 99 -22.66 -25.35 -10.87
C SER A 99 -21.80 -26.61 -10.77
N ASP A 100 -21.61 -27.34 -11.88
CA ASP A 100 -20.78 -28.56 -11.90
C ASP A 100 -19.31 -28.26 -11.57
N THR A 101 -18.83 -27.12 -12.06
CA THR A 101 -17.45 -26.65 -11.81
C THR A 101 -17.22 -26.37 -10.33
N ILE A 102 -18.17 -25.73 -9.66
CA ILE A 102 -18.09 -25.43 -8.22
C ILE A 102 -18.15 -26.70 -7.39
N GLU A 103 -19.00 -27.66 -7.73
CA GLU A 103 -19.03 -28.96 -7.03
C GLU A 103 -17.65 -29.64 -7.07
N GLN A 104 -17.01 -29.67 -8.25
CA GLN A 104 -15.66 -30.23 -8.41
C GLN A 104 -14.60 -29.43 -7.65
N ALA A 105 -14.68 -28.10 -7.65
CA ALA A 105 -13.74 -27.24 -6.96
C ALA A 105 -13.83 -27.37 -5.43
N ILE A 106 -15.04 -27.51 -4.89
CA ILE A 106 -15.28 -27.78 -3.47
C ILE A 106 -14.64 -29.12 -3.09
N GLU A 107 -14.90 -30.18 -3.85
CA GLU A 107 -14.30 -31.50 -3.61
C GLU A 107 -12.77 -31.45 -3.67
N ALA A 108 -12.21 -30.77 -4.68
CA ALA A 108 -10.77 -30.60 -4.82
C ALA A 108 -10.17 -29.83 -3.64
N ARG A 109 -10.84 -28.79 -3.15
CA ARG A 109 -10.41 -28.02 -1.96
C ARG A 109 -10.44 -28.87 -0.70
N GLU A 110 -11.50 -29.65 -0.48
CA GLU A 110 -11.59 -30.58 0.66
C GLU A 110 -10.46 -31.61 0.63
N ASN A 111 -10.18 -32.18 -0.54
CA ASN A 111 -9.08 -33.12 -0.74
C ASN A 111 -7.71 -32.49 -0.46
N ARG A 112 -7.46 -31.26 -0.96
CA ARG A 112 -6.21 -30.52 -0.66
C ARG A 112 -6.07 -30.23 0.83
N HIS A 113 -7.14 -29.80 1.50
CA HIS A 113 -7.12 -29.54 2.94
C HIS A 113 -6.85 -30.81 3.75
N ALA A 114 -7.46 -31.93 3.38
CA ALA A 114 -7.19 -33.23 3.99
C ALA A 114 -5.71 -33.65 3.80
N HIS A 115 -5.16 -33.45 2.61
CA HIS A 115 -3.76 -33.75 2.30
C HIS A 115 -2.80 -32.84 3.09
N LEU A 116 -3.07 -31.54 3.17
CA LEU A 116 -2.30 -30.60 4.00
C LEU A 116 -2.26 -31.03 5.47
N LYS A 117 -3.40 -31.51 6.00
CA LYS A 117 -3.49 -32.03 7.36
C LYS A 117 -2.67 -33.31 7.54
N GLU A 118 -2.73 -34.25 6.60
CA GLU A 118 -1.90 -35.46 6.63
C GLU A 118 -0.40 -35.12 6.63
N LEU A 119 0.02 -34.21 5.74
CA LEU A 119 1.40 -33.72 5.66
C LEU A 119 1.83 -33.04 6.98
N GLN A 120 0.94 -32.25 7.60
CA GLN A 120 1.21 -31.62 8.88
C GLN A 120 1.37 -32.65 10.01
N GLU A 121 0.50 -33.64 10.08
CA GLU A 121 0.58 -34.74 11.04
C GLU A 121 1.89 -35.52 10.85
N ARG A 122 2.26 -35.80 9.60
CA ARG A 122 3.52 -36.47 9.25
C ARG A 122 4.75 -35.65 9.67
N ALA A 123 4.76 -34.36 9.40
CA ALA A 123 5.84 -33.46 9.82
C ALA A 123 6.00 -33.44 11.34
N ASN A 124 4.89 -33.37 12.07
CA ASN A 124 4.88 -33.40 13.54
C ASN A 124 5.50 -34.68 14.08
N GLU A 125 5.16 -35.85 13.54
CA GLU A 125 5.74 -37.12 13.96
C GLU A 125 7.25 -37.16 13.71
N ILE A 126 7.73 -36.72 12.55
CA ILE A 126 9.17 -36.67 12.24
C ILE A 126 9.92 -35.75 13.21
N VAL A 127 9.34 -34.59 13.53
CA VAL A 127 9.92 -33.64 14.48
C VAL A 127 9.95 -34.23 15.89
N TYR A 128 8.85 -34.83 16.35
CA TYR A 128 8.80 -35.44 17.67
C TYR A 128 9.75 -36.61 17.82
N ASP A 129 9.88 -37.44 16.80
CA ASP A 129 10.81 -38.58 16.79
C ASP A 129 12.27 -38.10 16.76
N SER A 130 12.59 -37.12 15.91
CA SER A 130 13.96 -36.59 15.78
C SER A 130 14.46 -35.87 17.04
N LEU A 131 13.53 -35.28 17.81
CA LEU A 131 13.83 -34.54 19.03
C LEU A 131 13.63 -35.38 20.31
N ASP A 132 13.30 -36.67 20.18
CA ASP A 132 13.04 -37.59 21.29
C ASP A 132 11.93 -37.10 22.25
N ILE A 133 10.89 -36.47 21.69
CA ILE A 133 9.77 -35.92 22.48
C ILE A 133 8.90 -37.06 23.00
N SER A 134 8.85 -37.17 24.33
CA SER A 134 8.09 -38.22 25.02
C SER A 134 6.59 -38.17 24.72
N SER A 135 5.90 -39.31 24.83
CA SER A 135 4.45 -39.40 24.62
C SER A 135 3.64 -38.47 25.54
N ASP A 136 4.10 -38.26 26.77
CA ASP A 136 3.42 -37.37 27.72
C ASP A 136 3.59 -35.91 27.29
N THR A 137 4.80 -35.54 26.83
CA THR A 137 5.06 -34.22 26.26
C THR A 137 4.27 -33.98 24.98
N ARG A 138 4.16 -34.97 24.07
CA ARG A 138 3.32 -34.87 22.86
C ARG A 138 1.86 -34.57 23.21
N LYS A 139 1.31 -35.24 24.23
CA LYS A 139 -0.06 -34.97 24.72
C LYS A 139 -0.20 -33.55 25.27
N SER A 140 0.80 -33.07 26.02
CA SER A 140 0.81 -31.68 26.51
C SER A 140 0.87 -30.68 25.36
N ILE A 141 1.68 -30.93 24.33
CA ILE A 141 1.75 -30.08 23.14
C ILE A 141 0.40 -30.07 22.40
N ALA A 142 -0.22 -31.24 22.16
CA ALA A 142 -1.54 -31.30 21.51
C ALA A 142 -2.63 -30.59 22.31
N THR A 143 -2.59 -30.68 23.64
CA THR A 143 -3.51 -29.96 24.54
C THR A 143 -3.28 -28.45 24.44
N GLU A 144 -2.03 -28.00 24.47
CA GLU A 144 -1.69 -26.59 24.33
C GLU A 144 -2.10 -26.03 22.96
N ILE A 145 -1.86 -26.79 21.89
CA ILE A 145 -2.30 -26.49 20.53
C ILE A 145 -3.81 -26.33 20.47
N LYS A 146 -4.57 -27.21 21.14
CA LYS A 146 -6.03 -27.13 21.17
C LYS A 146 -6.55 -25.96 22.01
N LEU A 147 -5.85 -25.61 23.08
CA LEU A 147 -6.23 -24.49 23.96
C LEU A 147 -5.87 -23.12 23.38
N ARG A 148 -4.79 -23.05 22.58
CA ARG A 148 -4.30 -21.80 21.97
C ARG A 148 -4.67 -21.61 20.53
N GLY A 149 -4.82 -22.70 19.78
CA GLY A 149 -5.49 -22.63 18.49
C GLY A 149 -6.87 -22.05 18.79
N ASN A 150 -7.15 -20.86 18.26
CA ASN A 150 -8.52 -20.37 18.23
C ASN A 150 -9.40 -21.57 17.84
N SER A 151 -10.42 -21.84 18.65
CA SER A 151 -11.44 -22.84 18.36
C SER A 151 -12.32 -22.40 17.19
N SER A 152 -11.70 -21.88 16.13
CA SER A 152 -12.03 -22.21 14.78
C SER A 152 -10.99 -23.27 14.36
N GLU A 153 -11.14 -24.55 14.74
CA GLU A 153 -11.66 -25.47 13.71
C GLU A 153 -12.57 -24.63 12.82
N SER A 154 -11.97 -24.10 11.74
CA SER A 154 -12.67 -23.37 10.70
C SER A 154 -14.01 -24.03 10.63
N SER A 155 -15.06 -23.28 10.97
CA SER A 155 -16.37 -23.70 10.60
C SER A 155 -16.22 -24.11 9.14
N THR A 156 -16.20 -25.41 8.86
CA THR A 156 -17.07 -26.00 7.86
C THR A 156 -18.47 -25.56 8.28
N SER A 157 -18.71 -24.25 8.20
CA SER A 157 -19.86 -23.73 7.52
C SER A 157 -19.87 -24.58 6.28
N THR A 158 -20.71 -25.60 6.28
CA THR A 158 -21.39 -26.01 5.07
C THR A 158 -21.94 -24.72 4.47
N GLN A 159 -21.07 -23.98 3.77
CA GLN A 159 -21.46 -22.82 2.99
C GLN A 159 -22.46 -23.40 2.02
N ASP A 160 -23.62 -22.77 1.95
CA ASP A 160 -24.63 -23.19 0.99
C ASP A 160 -23.97 -23.22 -0.40
N PRO A 161 -23.97 -24.35 -1.12
CA PRO A 161 -23.38 -24.42 -2.46
C PRO A 161 -23.87 -23.29 -3.37
N GLY A 162 -25.12 -22.83 -3.18
CA GLY A 162 -25.66 -21.68 -3.89
C GLY A 162 -24.98 -20.34 -3.54
N GLU A 163 -24.62 -20.12 -2.27
CA GLU A 163 -23.87 -18.93 -1.84
C GLU A 163 -22.43 -18.96 -2.36
N VAL A 164 -21.78 -20.13 -2.34
CA VAL A 164 -20.44 -20.31 -2.93
C VAL A 164 -20.49 -20.03 -4.43
N LEU A 165 -21.44 -20.64 -5.15
CA LEU A 165 -21.61 -20.42 -6.58
C LEU A 165 -21.79 -18.94 -6.91
N ARG A 166 -22.66 -18.23 -6.16
CA ARG A 166 -22.85 -16.80 -6.36
C ARG A 166 -21.57 -16.00 -6.14
N SER A 167 -20.84 -16.28 -5.05
CA SER A 167 -19.58 -15.58 -4.75
C SER A 167 -18.50 -15.81 -5.80
N GLU A 168 -18.44 -17.01 -6.38
CA GLU A 168 -17.47 -17.35 -7.43
C GLU A 168 -17.86 -16.73 -8.78
N VAL A 169 -19.15 -16.60 -9.08
CA VAL A 169 -19.63 -15.83 -10.24
C VAL A 169 -19.33 -14.34 -10.08
N GLU A 170 -19.56 -13.78 -8.89
CA GLU A 170 -19.17 -12.39 -8.59
C GLU A 170 -17.65 -12.19 -8.75
N SER A 171 -16.84 -13.16 -8.32
CA SER A 171 -15.37 -13.15 -8.51
C SER A 171 -14.95 -13.26 -9.98
N LEU A 172 -15.65 -14.07 -10.78
CA LEU A 172 -15.42 -14.16 -12.21
C LEU A 172 -15.70 -12.83 -12.91
N VAL A 173 -16.86 -12.23 -12.67
CA VAL A 173 -17.21 -10.93 -13.26
C VAL A 173 -16.27 -9.84 -12.77
N HIS A 174 -15.88 -9.88 -11.50
CA HIS A 174 -14.92 -8.96 -10.91
C HIS A 174 -13.54 -9.05 -11.58
N HIS A 175 -13.01 -10.26 -11.78
CA HIS A 175 -11.75 -10.48 -12.49
C HIS A 175 -11.81 -9.95 -13.93
N VAL A 176 -12.88 -10.26 -14.66
CA VAL A 176 -13.04 -9.76 -16.04
C VAL A 176 -13.14 -8.23 -16.07
N ALA A 177 -13.84 -7.62 -15.12
CA ALA A 177 -13.88 -6.17 -15.00
C ALA A 177 -12.50 -5.57 -14.67
N MET A 178 -11.70 -6.21 -13.80
CA MET A 178 -10.31 -5.80 -13.54
C MET A 178 -9.48 -5.81 -14.82
N MET A 179 -9.54 -6.87 -15.63
CA MET A 179 -8.82 -6.93 -16.91
C MET A 179 -9.29 -5.82 -17.87
N VAL A 180 -10.60 -5.58 -17.97
CA VAL A 180 -11.14 -4.52 -18.83
C VAL A 180 -10.61 -3.14 -18.43
N ILE A 181 -10.51 -2.88 -17.13
CA ILE A 181 -10.06 -1.59 -16.61
C ILE A 181 -8.53 -1.44 -16.71
N ASP A 182 -7.77 -2.51 -16.48
CA ASP A 182 -6.30 -2.56 -16.66
C ASP A 182 -5.91 -2.31 -18.14
N ASP A 183 -6.66 -2.91 -19.07
CA ASP A 183 -6.42 -2.76 -20.52
C ASP A 183 -6.87 -1.40 -21.09
N ALA A 184 -7.54 -0.56 -20.29
CA ALA A 184 -8.00 0.74 -20.76
C ALA A 184 -6.80 1.70 -20.93
N GLU A 185 -6.57 2.20 -22.15
CA GLU A 185 -5.42 3.05 -22.49
C GLU A 185 -5.23 4.28 -21.57
N ASP A 186 -6.33 4.89 -21.13
CA ASP A 186 -6.34 6.02 -20.21
C ASP A 186 -6.81 5.67 -18.80
N GLY A 187 -6.97 4.37 -18.50
CA GLY A 187 -7.35 3.84 -17.20
C GLY A 187 -8.77 4.22 -16.75
N ILE A 188 -9.64 4.66 -17.67
CA ILE A 188 -11.01 5.10 -17.38
C ILE A 188 -12.00 4.32 -18.24
N VAL A 189 -12.97 3.66 -17.59
CA VAL A 189 -14.06 2.94 -18.24
C VAL A 189 -15.41 3.50 -17.79
N PRO A 190 -16.26 4.02 -18.70
CA PRO A 190 -17.53 4.61 -18.31
C PRO A 190 -18.58 3.54 -17.99
N LEU A 191 -19.54 3.85 -17.11
CA LEU A 191 -20.65 2.94 -16.81
C LEU A 191 -21.64 2.85 -17.97
N GLU A 192 -21.88 3.97 -18.65
CA GLU A 192 -22.75 4.08 -19.82
C GLU A 192 -21.91 4.31 -21.08
N SER A 193 -22.42 3.83 -22.22
CA SER A 193 -21.72 3.93 -23.49
C SER A 193 -21.75 5.38 -24.01
N LEU A 194 -20.59 5.87 -24.44
CA LEU A 194 -20.42 7.18 -25.06
C LEU A 194 -20.07 7.01 -26.55
N GLU A 195 -20.20 8.06 -27.35
CA GLU A 195 -20.05 8.05 -28.82
C GLU A 195 -18.86 7.22 -29.36
N ASN A 196 -17.73 7.19 -28.64
CA ASN A 196 -16.55 6.40 -29.01
C ASN A 196 -15.92 5.64 -27.83
N LYS A 197 -16.66 5.42 -26.74
CA LYS A 197 -16.17 4.73 -25.55
C LYS A 197 -17.24 3.73 -25.08
N PRO A 198 -17.04 2.41 -25.29
CA PRO A 198 -18.00 1.41 -24.86
C PRO A 198 -18.08 1.38 -23.33
N SER A 199 -19.27 1.05 -22.82
CA SER A 199 -19.49 0.89 -21.38
C SER A 199 -18.69 -0.29 -20.81
N ILE A 200 -18.53 -0.31 -19.48
CA ILE A 200 -18.00 -1.49 -18.78
C ILE A 200 -18.80 -2.75 -19.13
N TYR A 201 -20.13 -2.64 -19.28
CA TYR A 201 -21.00 -3.75 -19.65
C TYR A 201 -20.64 -4.30 -21.04
N GLU A 202 -20.57 -3.45 -22.07
CA GLU A 202 -20.21 -3.88 -23.43
C GLU A 202 -18.80 -4.49 -23.50
N GLN A 203 -17.85 -3.93 -22.76
CA GLN A 203 -16.47 -4.44 -22.75
C GLN A 203 -16.36 -5.79 -22.03
N VAL A 204 -17.06 -5.97 -20.92
CA VAL A 204 -17.15 -7.26 -20.21
C VAL A 204 -17.82 -8.31 -21.10
N LEU A 205 -18.90 -7.97 -21.82
CA LEU A 205 -19.52 -8.87 -22.81
C LEU A 205 -18.50 -9.31 -23.86
N SER A 206 -17.80 -8.37 -24.48
CA SER A 206 -16.80 -8.68 -25.50
C SER A 206 -15.64 -9.55 -24.97
N ARG A 207 -15.30 -9.44 -23.68
CA ARG A 207 -14.34 -10.34 -23.04
C ARG A 207 -14.90 -11.75 -22.88
N PHE A 208 -16.14 -11.88 -22.39
CA PHE A 208 -16.78 -13.19 -22.27
C PHE A 208 -17.00 -13.89 -23.62
N GLU A 209 -17.24 -13.13 -24.70
CA GLU A 209 -17.25 -13.65 -26.07
C GLU A 209 -15.91 -14.29 -26.46
N LYS A 210 -14.78 -13.65 -26.09
CA LYS A 210 -13.44 -14.18 -26.36
C LYS A 210 -13.12 -15.40 -25.50
N VAL A 211 -13.58 -15.42 -24.25
CA VAL A 211 -13.30 -16.49 -23.29
C VAL A 211 -14.10 -17.75 -23.61
N TYR A 212 -15.41 -17.63 -23.87
CA TYR A 212 -16.31 -18.78 -24.01
C TYR A 212 -16.69 -19.13 -25.45
N GLY A 213 -16.40 -18.26 -26.42
CA GLY A 213 -16.61 -18.51 -27.84
C GLY A 213 -18.06 -18.93 -28.15
N ASP A 214 -18.23 -20.12 -28.72
CA ASP A 214 -19.55 -20.64 -29.10
C ASP A 214 -20.49 -20.90 -27.90
N HIS A 215 -19.95 -20.95 -26.66
CA HIS A 215 -20.72 -21.18 -25.43
C HIS A 215 -21.09 -19.89 -24.68
N THR A 216 -20.71 -18.71 -25.19
CA THR A 216 -20.92 -17.43 -24.49
C THR A 216 -22.37 -17.21 -24.09
N ASP A 217 -23.34 -17.44 -24.98
CA ASP A 217 -24.76 -17.20 -24.68
C ASP A 217 -25.24 -18.02 -23.46
N GLU A 218 -24.83 -19.29 -23.38
CA GLU A 218 -25.19 -20.20 -22.30
C GLU A 218 -24.56 -19.77 -20.97
N ARG A 219 -23.25 -19.45 -20.98
CA ARG A 219 -22.51 -19.02 -19.78
C ARG A 219 -23.00 -17.68 -19.27
N MET A 220 -23.29 -16.74 -20.16
CA MET A 220 -23.78 -15.40 -19.82
C MET A 220 -25.19 -15.43 -19.24
N ALA A 221 -26.07 -16.30 -19.78
CA ALA A 221 -27.38 -16.51 -19.20
C ALA A 221 -27.30 -17.07 -17.77
N GLU A 222 -26.40 -18.03 -17.53
CA GLU A 222 -26.17 -18.59 -16.18
C GLU A 222 -25.64 -17.52 -15.21
N ILE A 223 -24.67 -16.69 -15.64
CA ILE A 223 -24.17 -15.56 -14.84
C ILE A 223 -25.32 -14.60 -14.47
N ASP A 224 -26.14 -14.21 -15.44
CA ASP A 224 -27.21 -13.25 -15.22
C ASP A 224 -28.28 -13.79 -14.23
N GLU A 225 -28.67 -15.06 -14.37
CA GLU A 225 -29.62 -15.72 -13.46
C GLU A 225 -29.07 -15.86 -12.04
N ILE A 226 -27.77 -16.13 -11.88
CA ILE A 226 -27.13 -16.25 -10.56
C ILE A 226 -27.01 -14.87 -9.88
N LEU A 227 -26.75 -13.81 -10.65
CA LEU A 227 -26.60 -12.46 -10.11
C LEU A 227 -27.92 -11.82 -9.66
N GLY A 228 -29.07 -12.24 -10.22
CA GLY A 228 -30.36 -11.70 -9.82
C GLY A 228 -31.56 -12.24 -10.59
N SER A 229 -32.72 -11.59 -10.40
CA SER A 229 -34.02 -12.05 -10.91
C SER A 229 -34.75 -11.03 -11.81
N ARG A 230 -34.02 -10.05 -12.37
CA ARG A 230 -34.60 -9.09 -13.32
C ARG A 230 -34.97 -9.78 -14.64
N SER A 231 -36.08 -9.33 -15.24
CA SER A 231 -36.56 -9.83 -16.53
C SER A 231 -35.74 -9.27 -17.69
N SER A 232 -35.50 -10.09 -18.72
CA SER A 232 -34.75 -9.76 -19.94
C SER A 232 -35.57 -9.03 -21.01
N ASP A 233 -36.61 -8.30 -20.60
CA ASP A 233 -37.55 -7.63 -21.53
C ASP A 233 -36.89 -6.51 -22.36
N HIS A 234 -35.79 -5.93 -21.88
CA HIS A 234 -35.13 -4.77 -22.51
C HIS A 234 -33.63 -4.96 -22.77
N ASP A 235 -32.91 -5.58 -21.82
CA ASP A 235 -31.50 -5.93 -21.95
C ASP A 235 -31.37 -7.46 -21.94
N ALA A 236 -30.40 -8.01 -22.69
CA ALA A 236 -30.16 -9.46 -22.73
C ALA A 236 -29.73 -10.01 -21.35
N TYR A 237 -28.89 -9.27 -20.63
CA TYR A 237 -28.34 -9.63 -19.33
C TYR A 237 -28.51 -8.46 -18.32
N PRO A 238 -29.75 -8.21 -17.86
CA PRO A 238 -30.08 -7.05 -17.02
C PRO A 238 -29.49 -7.12 -15.60
N ASN A 239 -29.29 -8.32 -15.05
CA ASN A 239 -28.72 -8.50 -13.72
C ASN A 239 -27.20 -8.26 -13.75
N LEU A 240 -26.50 -8.74 -14.78
CA LEU A 240 -25.09 -8.44 -15.00
C LEU A 240 -24.87 -6.93 -15.16
N LYS A 241 -25.65 -6.28 -16.03
CA LYS A 241 -25.56 -4.83 -16.24
C LYS A 241 -25.72 -4.06 -14.92
N LYS A 242 -26.72 -4.43 -14.12
CA LYS A 242 -26.91 -3.83 -12.78
C LYS A 242 -25.74 -4.12 -11.85
N PHE A 243 -25.26 -5.37 -11.81
CA PHE A 243 -24.14 -5.74 -10.95
C PHE A 243 -22.90 -4.90 -11.28
N LEU A 244 -22.57 -4.71 -12.55
CA LEU A 244 -21.43 -3.89 -12.97
C LEU A 244 -21.56 -2.42 -12.55
N SER A 245 -22.78 -1.85 -12.58
CA SER A 245 -23.02 -0.47 -12.16
C SER A 245 -23.02 -0.29 -10.63
N ASP A 246 -23.70 -1.18 -9.91
CA ASP A 246 -24.03 -0.96 -8.49
C ASP A 246 -23.26 -1.87 -7.52
N GLY A 247 -23.06 -3.14 -7.89
CA GLY A 247 -22.56 -4.19 -6.97
C GLY A 247 -21.06 -4.47 -7.06
N LEU A 248 -20.47 -4.32 -8.25
CA LEU A 248 -19.08 -4.67 -8.53
C LEU A 248 -18.10 -3.97 -7.58
N PHE A 249 -18.32 -2.69 -7.29
CA PHE A 249 -17.41 -1.93 -6.43
C PHE A 249 -17.44 -2.41 -4.96
N GLU A 250 -18.60 -2.85 -4.46
CA GLU A 250 -18.70 -3.43 -3.12
C GLU A 250 -17.98 -4.79 -3.04
N VAL A 251 -18.18 -5.65 -4.04
CA VAL A 251 -17.43 -6.90 -4.17
C VAL A 251 -15.93 -6.61 -4.21
N HIS A 252 -15.51 -5.61 -4.99
CA HIS A 252 -14.11 -5.24 -5.10
C HIS A 252 -13.50 -4.78 -3.76
N ILE A 253 -14.20 -3.93 -2.99
CA ILE A 253 -13.72 -3.49 -1.67
C ILE A 253 -13.52 -4.69 -0.74
N ASN A 254 -14.49 -5.62 -0.72
CA ASN A 254 -14.43 -6.79 0.13
C ASN A 254 -13.30 -7.75 -0.27
N GLN A 255 -13.16 -8.03 -1.56
CA GLN A 255 -12.12 -8.93 -2.07
C GLN A 255 -10.71 -8.35 -1.93
N MET A 256 -10.54 -7.03 -2.04
CA MET A 256 -9.24 -6.36 -1.88
C MET A 256 -8.92 -5.95 -0.44
N GLU A 257 -9.53 -6.60 0.56
CA GLU A 257 -9.30 -6.31 1.99
C GLU A 257 -9.40 -4.82 2.34
N LYS A 258 -10.37 -4.11 1.75
CA LYS A 258 -10.59 -2.65 1.91
C LYS A 258 -9.48 -1.78 1.34
N THR A 259 -8.69 -2.31 0.40
CA THR A 259 -7.67 -1.57 -0.36
C THR A 259 -7.96 -1.59 -1.87
N PRO A 260 -9.10 -1.02 -2.30
CA PRO A 260 -9.53 -1.10 -3.70
C PRO A 260 -8.51 -0.45 -4.66
N ILE A 261 -8.20 -1.16 -5.73
CA ILE A 261 -7.35 -0.72 -6.85
C ILE A 261 -8.17 -0.28 -8.08
N LEU A 262 -9.44 -0.66 -8.15
CA LEU A 262 -10.44 -0.09 -9.05
C LEU A 262 -11.24 0.92 -8.25
N TRP A 263 -11.28 2.17 -8.69
CA TRP A 263 -12.06 3.22 -8.03
C TRP A 263 -13.29 3.55 -8.84
N ARG A 264 -14.46 3.68 -8.19
CA ARG A 264 -15.68 4.19 -8.82
C ARG A 264 -15.81 5.68 -8.53
N LEU A 265 -15.87 6.50 -9.58
CA LEU A 265 -16.34 7.87 -9.49
C LEU A 265 -17.81 7.93 -9.83
N THR A 266 -18.55 8.79 -9.12
CA THR A 266 -20.00 8.89 -9.23
C THR A 266 -20.49 10.32 -8.99
N THR A 267 -21.55 10.71 -9.71
CA THR A 267 -22.27 11.96 -9.45
C THR A 267 -23.49 11.80 -8.55
N ASP A 268 -23.84 10.57 -8.16
CA ASP A 268 -25.10 10.24 -7.47
C ASP A 268 -25.24 10.92 -6.11
N ARG A 269 -24.12 11.22 -5.45
CA ARG A 269 -24.12 11.87 -4.12
C ARG A 269 -24.12 13.39 -4.17
N LEU A 270 -23.98 13.99 -5.35
CA LEU A 270 -23.85 15.44 -5.50
C LEU A 270 -25.19 16.17 -5.41
N VAL A 271 -26.31 15.46 -5.52
CA VAL A 271 -27.66 16.00 -5.41
C VAL A 271 -28.50 15.16 -4.45
N SER A 272 -29.40 15.79 -3.71
CA SER A 272 -30.14 15.13 -2.61
C SER A 272 -31.19 14.12 -3.06
N ASP A 273 -31.69 14.23 -4.30
CA ASP A 273 -32.81 13.46 -4.85
C ASP A 273 -32.53 13.07 -6.32
N SER A 274 -31.43 12.35 -6.59
CA SER A 274 -31.18 11.77 -7.92
C SER A 274 -32.03 10.51 -8.13
N ASP A 275 -32.89 10.52 -9.16
CA ASP A 275 -33.54 9.29 -9.63
C ASP A 275 -32.54 8.34 -10.34
N GLN A 276 -31.46 8.92 -10.88
CA GLN A 276 -30.40 8.21 -11.59
C GLN A 276 -29.08 9.03 -11.54
N GLU A 277 -27.97 8.30 -11.58
CA GLU A 277 -26.63 8.84 -11.74
C GLU A 277 -26.45 9.52 -13.11
N GLY A 278 -26.03 10.79 -13.12
CA GLY A 278 -25.78 11.55 -14.34
C GLY A 278 -24.49 11.15 -15.08
N PHE A 279 -23.46 10.78 -14.32
CA PHE A 279 -22.22 10.20 -14.83
C PHE A 279 -21.55 9.30 -13.79
N GLY A 280 -21.05 8.15 -14.24
CA GLY A 280 -20.25 7.25 -13.43
C GLY A 280 -19.19 6.55 -14.27
N CYS A 281 -18.05 6.24 -13.66
CA CYS A 281 -16.98 5.50 -14.30
C CYS A 281 -16.13 4.73 -13.29
N TYR A 282 -15.44 3.72 -13.78
CA TYR A 282 -14.34 3.07 -13.09
C TYR A 282 -13.00 3.66 -13.53
N ILE A 283 -12.07 3.73 -12.58
CA ILE A 283 -10.70 4.20 -12.79
C ILE A 283 -9.73 3.17 -12.22
N ASP A 284 -8.69 2.82 -12.97
CA ASP A 284 -7.55 2.10 -12.41
C ASP A 284 -6.73 3.04 -11.52
N TYR A 285 -6.73 2.79 -10.21
CA TYR A 285 -5.92 3.54 -9.24
C TYR A 285 -4.44 3.57 -9.63
N ARG A 286 -3.90 2.49 -10.20
CA ARG A 286 -2.48 2.41 -10.62
C ARG A 286 -2.16 3.37 -11.76
N SER A 287 -3.16 3.68 -12.60
CA SER A 287 -3.04 4.62 -13.72
C SER A 287 -3.27 6.10 -13.34
N MET A 288 -3.66 6.37 -12.09
CA MET A 288 -3.97 7.73 -11.65
C MET A 288 -2.74 8.61 -11.66
N ASP A 289 -2.89 9.77 -12.29
CA ASP A 289 -1.87 10.81 -12.39
C ASP A 289 -2.49 12.20 -12.15
N SER A 290 -1.66 13.24 -12.18
CA SER A 290 -2.12 14.63 -12.01
C SER A 290 -3.06 15.13 -13.12
N ASN A 291 -3.19 14.40 -14.23
CA ASN A 291 -3.99 14.80 -15.39
C ASN A 291 -5.31 14.04 -15.51
N ILE A 292 -5.63 13.17 -14.54
CA ILE A 292 -6.84 12.34 -14.59
C ILE A 292 -8.12 13.17 -14.72
N PHE A 293 -8.21 14.31 -14.02
CA PHE A 293 -9.37 15.20 -14.09
C PHE A 293 -9.50 15.91 -15.44
N ASP A 294 -8.38 16.31 -16.05
CA ASP A 294 -8.39 16.91 -17.40
C ASP A 294 -8.84 15.88 -18.45
N ARG A 295 -8.38 14.63 -18.32
CA ARG A 295 -8.82 13.51 -19.17
C ARG A 295 -10.32 13.25 -19.02
N LEU A 296 -10.83 13.18 -17.78
CA LEU A 296 -12.26 13.00 -17.49
C LEU A 296 -13.10 14.11 -18.12
N GLN A 297 -12.75 15.38 -17.90
CA GLN A 297 -13.49 16.51 -18.44
C GLN A 297 -13.52 16.49 -19.97
N LYS A 298 -12.36 16.41 -20.63
CA LYS A 298 -12.26 16.56 -22.09
C LYS A 298 -12.78 15.36 -22.87
N LYS A 299 -12.56 14.14 -22.38
CA LYS A 299 -12.87 12.91 -23.15
C LYS A 299 -14.19 12.26 -22.77
N TYR A 300 -14.68 12.45 -21.54
CA TYR A 300 -15.86 11.74 -21.03
C TYR A 300 -17.02 12.69 -20.75
N LEU A 301 -16.81 13.73 -19.93
CA LEU A 301 -17.91 14.61 -19.50
C LEU A 301 -18.48 15.45 -20.65
N GLU A 302 -17.64 15.98 -21.56
CA GLU A 302 -18.14 16.72 -22.73
C GLU A 302 -19.00 15.85 -23.66
N ALA A 303 -18.57 14.61 -23.91
CA ALA A 303 -19.33 13.66 -24.72
C ALA A 303 -20.68 13.31 -24.06
N GLN A 304 -20.67 13.02 -22.75
CA GLN A 304 -21.90 12.73 -22.00
C GLN A 304 -22.86 13.93 -21.96
N LYS A 305 -22.34 15.15 -21.76
CA LYS A 305 -23.16 16.37 -21.82
C LYS A 305 -23.77 16.57 -23.21
N ALA A 306 -23.06 16.25 -24.28
CA ALA A 306 -23.60 16.35 -25.64
C ALA A 306 -24.78 15.40 -25.86
N ASP A 307 -24.64 14.11 -25.49
CA ASP A 307 -25.71 13.11 -25.58
C ASP A 307 -26.94 13.53 -24.74
N LEU A 308 -26.74 13.90 -23.48
CA LEU A 308 -27.81 14.35 -22.59
C LEU A 308 -28.54 15.58 -23.13
N ARG A 309 -27.82 16.53 -23.76
CA ARG A 309 -28.44 17.70 -24.40
C ARG A 309 -29.28 17.30 -25.61
N GLU A 310 -28.83 16.35 -26.41
CA GLU A 310 -29.60 15.83 -27.56
C GLU A 310 -30.86 15.09 -27.12
N ARG A 311 -30.74 14.18 -26.14
CA ARG A 311 -31.87 13.46 -25.53
C ARG A 311 -32.87 14.42 -24.91
N ARG A 312 -32.41 15.40 -24.13
CA ARG A 312 -33.26 16.46 -23.57
C ARG A 312 -34.01 17.22 -24.65
N ASN A 313 -33.34 17.64 -25.72
CA ASN A 313 -33.97 18.39 -26.82
C ASN A 313 -35.02 17.53 -27.55
N THR A 314 -34.77 16.23 -27.69
CA THR A 314 -35.73 15.28 -28.28
C THR A 314 -36.94 15.08 -27.38
N ALA A 315 -36.72 14.88 -26.08
CA ALA A 315 -37.76 14.78 -25.07
C ALA A 315 -38.61 16.06 -24.99
N ASP A 316 -37.99 17.23 -25.07
CA ASP A 316 -38.68 18.54 -25.07
C ASP A 316 -39.63 18.72 -26.28
N ARG A 317 -39.20 18.24 -27.46
CA ARG A 317 -40.06 18.21 -28.66
C ARG A 317 -41.23 17.26 -28.48
N ARG A 318 -40.99 16.05 -27.97
CA ARG A 318 -42.04 15.02 -27.79
C ARG A 318 -43.06 15.41 -26.74
N ARG A 319 -42.64 15.96 -25.59
CA ARG A 319 -43.58 16.39 -24.55
C ARG A 319 -44.49 17.56 -25.00
N SER A 320 -44.02 18.35 -25.96
CA SER A 320 -44.76 19.50 -26.52
C SER A 320 -45.58 19.14 -27.77
N ASP A 321 -45.52 17.88 -28.24
CA ASP A 321 -46.23 17.42 -29.43
C ASP A 321 -47.66 16.97 -29.07
N GLU A 322 -48.63 17.84 -29.35
CA GLU A 322 -50.06 17.56 -29.11
C GLU A 322 -50.61 16.38 -29.93
N ALA A 323 -49.88 15.89 -30.94
CA ALA A 323 -50.28 14.71 -31.71
C ALA A 323 -49.93 13.38 -31.02
N LEU A 324 -49.06 13.38 -30.00
CA LEU A 324 -48.67 12.17 -29.28
C LEU A 324 -49.70 11.77 -28.21
N PRO A 325 -49.83 10.47 -27.90
CA PRO A 325 -50.61 10.00 -26.76
C PRO A 325 -50.11 10.59 -25.44
N THR A 326 -51.02 10.82 -24.49
CA THR A 326 -50.69 11.36 -23.16
C THR A 326 -49.64 10.52 -22.42
N SER A 327 -49.63 9.19 -22.60
CA SER A 327 -48.62 8.30 -22.02
C SER A 327 -47.22 8.55 -22.58
N GLU A 328 -47.09 8.85 -23.88
CA GLU A 328 -45.80 9.18 -24.49
C GLU A 328 -45.32 10.58 -24.10
N GLN A 329 -46.24 11.54 -23.97
CA GLN A 329 -45.92 12.87 -23.45
C GLN A 329 -45.44 12.81 -21.99
N ALA A 330 -46.05 11.95 -21.17
CA ALA A 330 -45.61 11.70 -19.80
C ALA A 330 -44.20 11.09 -19.77
N ALA A 331 -43.93 10.03 -20.54
CA ALA A 331 -42.60 9.42 -20.64
C ALA A 331 -41.54 10.42 -21.14
N ALA A 332 -41.89 11.28 -22.10
CA ALA A 332 -41.01 12.34 -22.57
C ALA A 332 -40.77 13.44 -21.52
N THR A 333 -41.75 13.69 -20.64
CA THR A 333 -41.57 14.63 -19.52
C THR A 333 -40.59 14.06 -18.49
N GLU A 334 -40.75 12.78 -18.12
CA GLU A 334 -39.81 12.08 -17.24
C GLU A 334 -38.39 12.08 -17.81
N GLU A 335 -38.22 11.75 -19.09
CA GLU A 335 -36.90 11.76 -19.74
C GLU A 335 -36.27 13.17 -19.77
N TYR A 336 -37.08 14.21 -20.00
CA TYR A 336 -36.61 15.59 -19.96
C TYR A 336 -36.10 15.96 -18.55
N GLU A 337 -36.85 15.62 -17.50
CA GLU A 337 -36.49 15.88 -16.11
C GLU A 337 -35.22 15.11 -15.71
N ARG A 338 -35.10 13.83 -16.12
CA ARG A 338 -33.89 13.01 -15.93
C ARG A 338 -32.66 13.63 -16.57
N CYS A 339 -32.75 14.07 -17.82
CA CYS A 339 -31.63 14.71 -18.52
C CYS A 339 -31.22 16.03 -17.84
N MET A 340 -32.18 16.81 -17.36
CA MET A 340 -31.90 18.06 -16.64
C MET A 340 -31.18 17.79 -15.32
N SER A 341 -31.65 16.80 -14.54
CA SER A 341 -30.99 16.38 -13.30
C SER A 341 -29.55 15.90 -13.56
N SER A 342 -29.37 15.04 -14.55
CA SER A 342 -28.06 14.50 -14.95
C SER A 342 -27.08 15.60 -15.39
N LEU A 343 -27.53 16.58 -16.18
CA LEU A 343 -26.71 17.72 -16.57
C LEU A 343 -26.29 18.57 -15.36
N SER A 344 -27.21 18.78 -14.42
CA SER A 344 -26.95 19.57 -13.20
C SER A 344 -25.93 18.85 -12.29
N GLN A 345 -26.05 17.52 -12.17
CA GLN A 345 -25.09 16.68 -11.47
C GLN A 345 -23.68 16.78 -12.09
N ILE A 346 -23.57 16.72 -13.42
CA ILE A 346 -22.28 16.84 -14.11
C ILE A 346 -21.68 18.24 -13.92
N GLU A 347 -22.48 19.31 -13.96
CA GLU A 347 -21.99 20.67 -13.71
C GLU A 347 -21.36 20.81 -12.31
N LEU A 348 -22.02 20.27 -11.28
CA LEU A 348 -21.50 20.24 -9.91
C LEU A 348 -20.27 19.32 -9.78
N PHE A 349 -20.24 18.22 -10.52
CA PHE A 349 -19.07 17.35 -10.58
C PHE A 349 -17.86 18.07 -11.17
N GLU A 350 -18.03 18.81 -12.27
CA GLU A 350 -16.96 19.59 -12.89
C GLU A 350 -16.41 20.68 -11.95
N GLU A 351 -17.29 21.39 -11.23
CA GLU A 351 -16.88 22.34 -10.19
C GLU A 351 -16.07 21.66 -9.09
N THR A 352 -16.51 20.47 -8.66
CA THR A 352 -15.83 19.68 -7.63
C THR A 352 -14.44 19.23 -8.09
N LEU A 353 -14.31 18.75 -9.33
CA LEU A 353 -13.01 18.41 -9.92
C LEU A 353 -12.09 19.64 -10.02
N GLN A 354 -12.64 20.81 -10.36
CA GLN A 354 -11.86 22.06 -10.41
C GLN A 354 -11.40 22.50 -9.02
N ASN A 355 -12.25 22.35 -8.00
CA ASN A 355 -11.89 22.63 -6.61
C ASN A 355 -10.79 21.68 -6.11
N LEU A 356 -10.89 20.39 -6.41
CA LEU A 356 -9.86 19.40 -6.09
C LEU A 356 -8.55 19.68 -6.83
N ALA A 357 -8.60 20.12 -8.09
CA ALA A 357 -7.42 20.49 -8.87
C ALA A 357 -6.78 21.82 -8.42
N SER A 358 -7.48 22.62 -7.62
CA SER A 358 -6.99 23.92 -7.15
C SER A 358 -5.99 23.77 -6.01
N SER A 359 -4.97 24.62 -5.98
CA SER A 359 -3.99 24.65 -4.88
C SER A 359 -4.67 24.92 -3.54
N SER A 360 -4.34 24.10 -2.55
CA SER A 360 -4.71 24.27 -1.14
C SER A 360 -3.43 24.53 -0.33
N PRO A 361 -3.00 25.80 -0.19
CA PRO A 361 -1.72 26.11 0.46
C PRO A 361 -1.66 25.55 1.88
N ARG A 362 -0.46 25.09 2.26
CA ARG A 362 -0.20 24.58 3.61
C ARG A 362 -0.42 25.67 4.66
N ASP A 363 -0.79 25.27 5.87
CA ASP A 363 -0.71 26.14 7.05
C ASP A 363 0.76 26.33 7.44
N TRP A 364 1.43 27.22 6.71
CA TRP A 364 2.88 27.46 6.79
C TRP A 364 3.17 28.94 6.58
N THR A 365 3.57 29.63 7.65
CA THR A 365 3.76 31.08 7.62
C THR A 365 5.17 31.48 7.19
N GLU A 366 5.36 32.75 6.81
CA GLU A 366 6.70 33.30 6.52
C GLU A 366 7.66 33.20 7.72
N SER A 367 7.12 33.23 8.95
CA SER A 367 7.89 33.04 10.19
C SER A 367 8.42 31.60 10.30
N ASP A 368 7.59 30.62 9.97
CA ASP A 368 7.96 29.19 9.98
C ASP A 368 8.99 28.90 8.89
N GLN A 369 8.76 29.45 7.70
CA GLN A 369 9.71 29.37 6.59
C GLN A 369 11.07 29.97 6.96
N LYS A 370 11.07 31.11 7.67
CA LYS A 370 12.31 31.73 8.13
C LYS A 370 13.04 30.85 9.15
N LEU A 371 12.31 30.22 10.07
CA LEU A 371 12.90 29.31 11.05
C LEU A 371 13.65 28.15 10.37
N ALA A 372 13.05 27.54 9.34
CA ALA A 372 13.70 26.50 8.55
C ALA A 372 14.92 27.03 7.77
N LYS A 373 14.82 28.24 7.18
CA LYS A 373 15.95 28.89 6.49
C LYS A 373 17.12 29.20 7.41
N ASP A 374 16.84 29.61 8.64
CA ASP A 374 17.86 29.95 9.64
C ASP A 374 18.50 28.68 10.23
N LEU A 375 17.82 27.53 10.18
CA LEU A 375 18.35 26.24 10.61
C LEU A 375 19.34 25.63 9.60
N LEU A 376 19.04 25.69 8.30
CA LEU A 376 19.87 25.10 7.24
C LEU A 376 21.39 25.45 7.35
N PRO A 377 21.83 26.71 7.50
CA PRO A 377 23.25 27.04 7.62
C PRO A 377 23.90 26.47 8.88
N LYS A 378 23.13 26.28 9.98
CA LYS A 378 23.63 25.63 11.20
C LYS A 378 23.90 24.15 10.96
N VAL A 379 22.95 23.45 10.33
CA VAL A 379 23.10 22.04 9.97
C VAL A 379 24.26 21.85 8.99
N ASN A 380 24.43 22.74 7.99
CA ASN A 380 25.59 22.70 7.09
C ASN A 380 26.92 22.82 7.84
N ARG A 381 27.01 23.79 8.75
CA ARG A 381 28.20 23.98 9.59
C ARG A 381 28.48 22.74 10.44
N PHE A 382 27.45 22.17 11.04
CA PHE A 382 27.56 20.97 11.88
C PHE A 382 27.99 19.75 11.06
N TYR A 383 27.46 19.58 9.85
CA TYR A 383 27.88 18.54 8.90
C TYR A 383 29.37 18.68 8.55
N GLU A 384 29.83 19.89 8.19
CA GLU A 384 31.23 20.14 7.85
C GLU A 384 32.17 19.86 9.03
N GLN A 385 31.79 20.28 10.25
CA GLN A 385 32.55 19.98 11.46
C GLN A 385 32.56 18.49 11.79
N THR A 386 31.43 17.80 11.65
CA THR A 386 31.31 16.34 11.83
C THR A 386 32.25 15.61 10.88
N GLN A 387 32.24 15.99 9.59
CA GLN A 387 33.13 15.40 8.59
C GLN A 387 34.60 15.65 8.92
N MET A 388 34.95 16.86 9.37
CA MET A 388 36.31 17.19 9.78
C MET A 388 36.77 16.35 10.99
N PHE A 389 35.91 16.16 11.99
CA PHE A 389 36.22 15.31 13.15
C PHE A 389 36.42 13.86 12.73
N LEU A 390 35.53 13.30 11.91
CA LEU A 390 35.67 11.93 11.39
C LEU A 390 36.97 11.73 10.61
N GLN A 391 37.34 12.68 9.74
CA GLN A 391 38.63 12.64 9.04
C GLN A 391 39.83 12.77 9.98
N THR A 392 39.66 13.48 11.10
CA THR A 392 40.70 13.59 12.14
C THR A 392 40.85 12.28 12.90
N TYR A 393 39.74 11.59 13.18
CA TYR A 393 39.74 10.24 13.74
C TYR A 393 40.36 9.21 12.80
N ASP A 394 40.02 9.21 11.51
CA ASP A 394 40.63 8.32 10.52
C ASP A 394 42.18 8.49 10.54
N LYS A 395 42.67 9.75 10.59
CA LYS A 395 44.12 10.02 10.71
C LYS A 395 44.72 9.56 12.04
N LEU A 396 44.02 9.74 13.15
CA LEU A 396 44.47 9.24 14.46
C LEU A 396 44.59 7.72 14.46
N ILE A 397 43.68 7.02 13.81
CA ILE A 397 43.72 5.55 13.64
C ILE A 397 44.88 5.14 12.74
N GLU A 398 45.15 5.87 11.65
CA GLU A 398 46.27 5.58 10.75
C GLU A 398 47.66 5.81 11.39
N LEU A 399 47.79 6.78 12.30
CA LEU A 399 49.06 7.19 12.89
C LEU A 399 49.51 6.37 14.10
N ASN A 400 48.59 5.66 14.76
CA ASN A 400 48.84 4.99 16.04
C ASN A 400 48.56 3.48 15.93
N ASP A 401 49.21 2.68 16.78
CA ASP A 401 49.00 1.23 16.82
C ASP A 401 47.75 0.84 17.63
N GLU A 402 47.31 -0.41 17.51
CA GLU A 402 46.13 -0.94 18.20
C GLU A 402 46.25 -0.80 19.73
N ASP A 403 47.44 -1.02 20.29
CA ASP A 403 47.70 -0.88 21.73
C ASP A 403 47.44 0.56 22.19
N TRP A 404 47.95 1.56 21.46
CA TRP A 404 47.71 2.97 21.78
C TRP A 404 46.24 3.36 21.63
N LEU A 405 45.55 2.87 20.59
CA LEU A 405 44.14 3.14 20.35
C LEU A 405 43.26 2.55 21.46
N GLU A 406 43.54 1.32 21.89
CA GLU A 406 42.83 0.68 23.00
C GLU A 406 43.05 1.42 24.32
N ASP A 407 44.30 1.77 24.64
CA ASP A 407 44.66 2.48 25.87
C ASP A 407 44.07 3.90 25.92
N THR A 408 44.06 4.60 24.78
CA THR A 408 43.63 6.00 24.70
C THR A 408 42.10 6.12 24.55
N PHE A 409 41.49 5.28 23.72
CA PHE A 409 40.10 5.42 23.29
C PHE A 409 39.19 4.25 23.64
N SER A 410 39.70 3.09 24.06
CA SER A 410 38.98 1.81 24.10
C SER A 410 38.55 1.28 22.73
N GLN A 411 38.61 -0.04 22.58
CA GLN A 411 38.20 -0.73 21.35
C GLN A 411 36.75 -0.43 20.96
N SER A 412 35.81 -0.49 21.92
CA SER A 412 34.38 -0.27 21.66
C SER A 412 34.06 1.13 21.12
N PHE A 413 34.87 2.14 21.46
CA PHE A 413 34.68 3.49 20.98
C PHE A 413 35.09 3.65 19.51
N ILE A 414 36.24 3.07 19.14
CA ILE A 414 36.70 3.07 17.75
C ILE A 414 35.68 2.34 16.87
N GLU A 415 35.23 1.16 17.30
CA GLU A 415 34.16 0.43 16.63
C GLU A 415 32.88 1.26 16.51
N THR A 416 32.52 2.05 17.52
CA THR A 416 31.35 2.93 17.47
C THR A 416 31.52 4.00 16.39
N ILE A 417 32.66 4.69 16.33
CA ILE A 417 32.90 5.72 15.30
C ILE A 417 32.90 5.09 13.90
N GLU A 418 33.63 4.00 13.69
CA GLU A 418 33.74 3.36 12.37
C GLU A 418 32.41 2.83 11.86
N ASN A 419 31.60 2.21 12.73
CA ASN A 419 30.31 1.65 12.35
C ASN A 419 29.23 2.72 12.07
N ASN A 420 29.33 3.90 12.71
CA ASN A 420 28.29 4.92 12.62
C ASN A 420 28.63 6.09 11.70
N LYS A 421 29.89 6.28 11.27
CA LYS A 421 30.32 7.47 10.49
C LYS A 421 29.48 7.73 9.23
N GLN A 422 29.15 6.70 8.47
CA GLN A 422 28.34 6.85 7.25
C GLN A 422 26.90 7.22 7.58
N MET A 423 26.33 6.57 8.59
CA MET A 423 24.97 6.84 9.07
C MET A 423 24.85 8.27 9.58
N TRP A 424 25.80 8.75 10.41
CA TRP A 424 25.75 10.12 10.91
C TRP A 424 25.79 11.16 9.79
N LEU A 425 26.67 10.97 8.80
CA LEU A 425 26.74 11.89 7.66
C LEU A 425 25.49 11.82 6.78
N SER A 426 24.93 10.63 6.53
CA SER A 426 23.68 10.53 5.76
C SER A 426 22.50 11.16 6.49
N SER A 427 22.34 10.91 7.79
CA SER A 427 21.24 11.49 8.58
C SER A 427 21.32 13.02 8.65
N LEU A 428 22.53 13.59 8.73
CA LEU A 428 22.71 15.04 8.65
C LEU A 428 22.38 15.59 7.25
N ASP A 429 22.67 14.85 6.19
CA ASP A 429 22.31 15.23 4.82
C ASP A 429 20.79 15.17 4.57
N ASP A 430 20.13 14.16 5.12
CA ASP A 430 18.67 14.06 5.14
C ASP A 430 18.07 15.25 5.90
N LEU A 431 18.61 15.62 7.07
CA LEU A 431 18.16 16.79 7.81
C LEU A 431 18.32 18.09 7.01
N ARG A 432 19.40 18.24 6.23
CA ARG A 432 19.58 19.39 5.31
C ARG A 432 18.46 19.40 4.27
N THR A 433 18.14 18.26 3.69
CA THR A 433 17.03 18.10 2.74
C THR A 433 15.68 18.52 3.35
N ALA A 434 15.41 18.12 4.60
CA ALA A 434 14.23 18.58 5.32
C ALA A 434 14.23 20.11 5.50
N CYS A 435 15.34 20.70 5.95
CA CYS A 435 15.45 22.14 6.13
C CYS A 435 15.22 22.91 4.82
N GLU A 436 15.77 22.43 3.70
CA GLU A 436 15.56 23.00 2.37
C GLU A 436 14.10 22.93 1.93
N ALA A 437 13.45 21.78 2.10
CA ALA A 437 12.04 21.59 1.75
C ALA A 437 11.13 22.51 2.59
N TYR A 438 11.32 22.58 3.91
CA TYR A 438 10.53 23.45 4.79
C TYR A 438 10.88 24.95 4.65
N SER A 439 12.00 25.28 4.01
CA SER A 439 12.36 26.65 3.62
C SER A 439 11.59 27.15 2.40
N THR A 440 10.83 26.29 1.70
CA THR A 440 9.97 26.69 0.57
C THR A 440 8.66 27.33 1.04
N GLY A 441 7.97 28.01 0.10
CA GLY A 441 6.69 28.64 0.38
C GLY A 441 5.56 27.63 0.64
N ASN A 442 4.42 28.12 1.12
CA ASN A 442 3.26 27.30 1.45
C ASN A 442 2.52 26.66 0.26
N HIS A 443 2.87 27.02 -0.98
CA HIS A 443 2.31 26.44 -2.21
C HIS A 443 3.12 25.23 -2.73
N GLU A 444 4.24 24.92 -2.07
CA GLU A 444 5.07 23.77 -2.40
C GLU A 444 4.71 22.60 -1.49
N PRO A 445 4.38 21.41 -2.03
CA PRO A 445 4.16 20.22 -1.22
C PRO A 445 5.49 19.79 -0.60
N ILE A 446 5.42 19.23 0.61
CA ILE A 446 6.59 18.70 1.30
C ILE A 446 6.35 17.21 1.56
N PRO A 447 7.29 16.32 1.19
CA PRO A 447 7.17 14.90 1.48
C PRO A 447 6.91 14.62 2.96
N ALA A 448 5.86 13.85 3.24
CA ALA A 448 5.35 13.66 4.60
C ALA A 448 6.36 13.11 5.61
N HIS A 449 7.35 12.35 5.13
CA HIS A 449 8.41 11.74 5.93
C HIS A 449 9.51 12.73 6.36
N LEU A 450 9.66 13.88 5.70
CA LEU A 450 10.74 14.83 6.03
C LEU A 450 10.57 15.46 7.42
N TYR A 451 9.35 15.49 7.96
CA TYR A 451 9.11 15.87 9.34
C TYR A 451 9.89 14.98 10.33
N ASP A 452 9.94 13.67 10.06
CA ASP A 452 10.47 12.69 10.99
C ASP A 452 11.99 12.88 11.20
N LEU A 453 12.66 13.57 10.28
CA LEU A 453 14.08 13.92 10.36
C LEU A 453 14.38 14.97 11.43
N PHE A 454 13.44 15.88 11.73
CA PHE A 454 13.60 16.81 12.86
C PHE A 454 13.54 16.08 14.21
N ILE A 455 12.69 15.06 14.31
CA ILE A 455 12.55 14.24 15.51
C ILE A 455 13.74 13.29 15.65
N HIS A 456 14.16 12.64 14.57
CA HIS A 456 15.31 11.74 14.56
C HIS A 456 16.62 12.44 14.99
N PHE A 457 16.79 13.72 14.67
CA PHE A 457 17.94 14.48 15.14
C PHE A 457 18.02 14.51 16.67
N GLU A 458 16.92 14.87 17.33
CA GLU A 458 16.77 14.94 18.80
C GLU A 458 16.87 13.56 19.44
N ASP A 459 16.12 12.58 18.95
CA ASP A 459 15.93 11.30 19.64
C ASP A 459 17.08 10.30 19.42
N GLU A 460 17.75 10.33 18.27
CA GLU A 460 18.66 9.25 17.86
C GLU A 460 20.05 9.74 17.41
N LEU A 461 20.13 10.89 16.73
CA LEU A 461 21.38 11.31 16.09
C LEU A 461 22.35 12.06 17.01
N VAL A 462 21.86 13.01 17.83
CA VAL A 462 22.72 13.87 18.66
C VAL A 462 23.46 13.06 19.73
N GLY A 463 22.73 12.27 20.50
CA GLY A 463 23.28 11.49 21.61
C GLY A 463 23.89 12.36 22.71
N SER A 464 25.00 11.91 23.29
CA SER A 464 25.65 12.65 24.38
C SER A 464 27.16 12.38 24.43
N VAL A 465 27.88 13.23 25.16
CA VAL A 465 29.34 13.12 25.36
C VAL A 465 29.66 12.03 26.39
N TRP A 466 29.30 10.79 26.09
CA TRP A 466 29.55 9.61 26.90
C TRP A 466 30.15 8.48 26.06
N PRO A 467 31.04 7.65 26.62
CA PRO A 467 31.77 6.62 25.87
C PRO A 467 30.87 5.50 25.34
N THR A 468 29.68 5.32 25.92
CA THR A 468 28.68 4.33 25.48
C THR A 468 27.60 4.93 24.60
N SER A 469 27.66 6.24 24.30
CA SER A 469 26.70 6.86 23.40
C SER A 469 27.02 6.46 21.96
N THR A 470 25.98 6.24 21.16
CA THR A 470 26.07 5.96 19.72
C THR A 470 25.76 7.19 18.86
N GLY A 471 25.43 8.32 19.49
CA GLY A 471 25.18 9.58 18.79
C GLY A 471 26.46 10.33 18.48
N VAL A 472 26.32 11.34 17.63
CA VAL A 472 27.44 12.07 17.04
C VAL A 472 28.29 12.80 18.09
N LEU A 473 27.70 13.21 19.23
CA LEU A 473 28.42 13.84 20.34
C LEU A 473 29.35 12.90 21.11
N ALA A 474 29.24 11.58 20.93
CA ALA A 474 30.17 10.63 21.54
C ALA A 474 31.63 10.93 21.16
N MET A 475 31.85 11.49 19.97
CA MET A 475 33.16 11.91 19.46
C MET A 475 33.93 12.89 20.36
N GLY A 476 33.28 13.53 21.34
CA GLY A 476 33.96 14.46 22.26
C GLY A 476 34.65 13.80 23.45
N TYR A 477 34.15 12.64 23.88
CA TYR A 477 34.44 12.11 25.21
C TYR A 477 35.93 11.92 25.48
N TYR A 478 36.61 11.16 24.62
CA TYR A 478 38.03 10.90 24.82
C TYR A 478 38.94 12.07 24.45
N PRO A 479 38.74 12.80 23.32
CA PRO A 479 39.56 13.97 23.03
C PRO A 479 39.52 15.02 24.14
N GLN A 480 38.36 15.33 24.72
CA GLN A 480 38.27 16.27 25.84
C GLN A 480 39.09 15.79 27.05
N ARG A 481 39.07 14.49 27.34
CA ARG A 481 39.84 13.89 28.45
C ARG A 481 41.35 13.85 28.20
N GLU A 482 41.75 13.40 27.02
CA GLU A 482 43.15 13.11 26.70
C GLU A 482 43.92 14.35 26.24
N ALA A 483 43.23 15.36 25.71
CA ALA A 483 43.86 16.56 25.16
C ALA A 483 44.08 17.69 26.17
N GLU A 484 43.58 17.59 27.41
CA GLU A 484 43.69 18.65 28.43
C GLU A 484 45.13 19.17 28.60
N LYS A 485 46.11 18.25 28.61
CA LYS A 485 47.55 18.55 28.70
C LYS A 485 48.11 19.29 27.48
N TYR A 486 47.44 19.27 26.34
CA TYR A 486 47.86 19.89 25.08
C TYR A 486 47.22 21.26 24.83
N LEU A 487 46.27 21.69 25.66
CA LEU A 487 45.58 22.97 25.54
C LEU A 487 46.20 24.06 26.42
N ASN A 488 46.18 25.31 25.94
CA ASN A 488 46.61 26.49 26.70
C ASN A 488 45.49 26.98 27.63
N GLU A 489 45.74 28.07 28.38
CA GLU A 489 44.75 28.64 29.33
C GLU A 489 43.46 29.14 28.65
N ASN A 490 43.47 29.32 27.33
CA ASN A 490 42.33 29.75 26.52
C ASN A 490 41.60 28.57 25.85
N GLY A 491 42.02 27.32 26.09
CA GLY A 491 41.45 26.14 25.44
C GLY A 491 41.94 25.89 24.01
N GLU A 492 42.98 26.59 23.54
CA GLU A 492 43.54 26.40 22.20
C GLU A 492 44.76 25.46 22.23
N PRO A 493 45.10 24.78 21.12
CA PRO A 493 46.31 23.95 21.05
C PRO A 493 47.59 24.75 21.37
N LYS A 494 48.47 24.23 22.23
CA LYS A 494 49.76 24.87 22.56
C LYS A 494 50.64 25.00 21.30
N GLU A 495 51.20 26.18 21.05
CA GLU A 495 52.13 26.42 19.93
C GLU A 495 53.41 25.57 19.97
N THR A 496 53.74 25.00 21.14
CA THR A 496 54.92 24.15 21.34
C THR A 496 54.69 22.68 20.98
N LEU A 497 53.48 22.29 20.56
CA LEU A 497 53.20 20.94 20.12
C LEU A 497 53.92 20.64 18.79
N SER A 498 54.65 19.53 18.77
CA SER A 498 55.33 19.02 17.56
C SER A 498 54.91 17.60 17.20
N ASP A 499 54.22 16.91 18.11
CA ASP A 499 53.68 15.58 17.91
C ASP A 499 52.34 15.67 17.17
N GLU A 500 52.22 14.95 16.05
CA GLU A 500 51.05 15.03 15.17
C GLU A 500 49.78 14.50 15.86
N THR A 501 49.88 13.40 16.61
CA THR A 501 48.77 12.84 17.41
C THR A 501 48.26 13.85 18.44
N ALA A 502 49.16 14.49 19.20
CA ALA A 502 48.80 15.54 20.15
C ALA A 502 48.14 16.77 19.49
N ILE A 503 48.59 17.16 18.30
CA ILE A 503 48.00 18.26 17.53
C ILE A 503 46.57 17.92 17.09
N LEU A 504 46.33 16.69 16.62
CA LEU A 504 45.01 16.24 16.17
C LEU A 504 44.02 16.13 17.35
N LEU A 505 44.45 15.56 18.48
CA LEU A 505 43.65 15.50 19.71
C LEU A 505 43.28 16.90 20.23
N ALA A 506 44.27 17.81 20.30
CA ALA A 506 44.04 19.19 20.73
C ALA A 506 43.08 19.94 19.78
N ARG A 507 43.12 19.65 18.47
CA ARG A 507 42.23 20.26 17.48
C ARG A 507 40.77 19.87 17.67
N ILE A 508 40.48 18.59 17.97
CA ILE A 508 39.12 18.14 18.25
C ILE A 508 38.64 18.81 19.54
N ALA A 509 39.41 18.68 20.62
CA ALA A 509 39.03 19.21 21.93
C ALA A 509 38.79 20.72 21.93
N ALA A 510 39.64 21.51 21.27
CA ALA A 510 39.51 22.96 21.19
C ALA A 510 38.25 23.45 20.47
N GLN A 511 37.67 22.61 19.59
CA GLN A 511 36.46 22.94 18.83
C GLN A 511 35.21 22.22 19.35
N PHE A 512 35.36 21.31 20.30
CA PHE A 512 34.27 20.43 20.70
C PHE A 512 33.17 21.18 21.47
N ASP A 513 33.51 22.13 22.34
CA ASP A 513 32.51 22.91 23.07
C ASP A 513 31.62 23.75 22.13
N GLU A 514 32.19 24.29 21.05
CA GLU A 514 31.41 24.98 20.01
C GLU A 514 30.56 24.00 19.20
N TYR A 515 31.09 22.81 18.91
CA TYR A 515 30.38 21.75 18.20
C TYR A 515 29.17 21.24 19.00
N GLU A 516 29.34 20.99 20.30
CA GLU A 516 28.27 20.59 21.23
C GLU A 516 27.21 21.69 21.34
N SER A 517 27.63 22.95 21.52
CA SER A 517 26.70 24.09 21.54
C SER A 517 25.93 24.24 20.22
N LEU A 518 26.54 23.92 19.08
CA LEU A 518 25.87 23.95 17.78
C LEU A 518 24.83 22.82 17.66
N ALA A 519 25.11 21.63 18.21
CA ALA A 519 24.16 20.53 18.27
C ALA A 519 22.92 20.94 19.09
N ASP A 520 23.11 21.50 20.29
CA ASP A 520 22.02 22.00 21.15
C ASP A 520 21.16 23.06 20.44
N GLU A 521 21.80 23.98 19.71
CA GLU A 521 21.09 24.99 18.93
C GLU A 521 20.25 24.38 17.80
N ILE A 522 20.78 23.38 17.10
CA ILE A 522 20.05 22.66 16.03
C ILE A 522 18.89 21.89 16.63
N GLU A 523 19.09 21.19 17.75
CA GLU A 523 18.06 20.44 18.47
C GLU A 523 16.91 21.37 18.86
N SER A 524 17.21 22.50 19.50
CA SER A 524 16.21 23.50 19.90
C SER A 524 15.41 24.05 18.70
N HIS A 525 16.07 24.26 17.57
CA HIS A 525 15.41 24.70 16.34
C HIS A 525 14.55 23.58 15.71
N CYS A 526 15.03 22.33 15.69
CA CYS A 526 14.27 21.17 15.22
C CYS A 526 13.00 20.98 16.04
N GLN A 527 13.10 21.06 17.37
CA GLN A 527 11.97 21.00 18.27
C GLN A 527 10.99 22.17 18.05
N SER A 528 11.51 23.37 17.78
CA SER A 528 10.68 24.52 17.46
C SER A 528 9.91 24.36 16.15
N LEU A 529 10.50 23.72 15.13
CA LEU A 529 9.84 23.41 13.86
C LEU A 529 8.83 22.27 14.00
N SER A 530 9.21 21.19 14.68
CA SER A 530 8.36 20.01 14.86
C SER A 530 7.07 20.33 15.61
N ASN A 531 7.10 21.30 16.53
CA ASN A 531 5.92 21.80 17.25
C ASN A 531 4.94 22.61 16.37
N ARG A 532 5.38 23.12 15.21
CA ARG A 532 4.54 23.89 14.27
C ARG A 532 3.97 23.04 13.14
N ILE A 533 4.45 21.81 13.01
CA ILE A 533 4.02 20.87 11.98
C ILE A 533 3.20 19.77 12.67
N SER A 534 2.16 19.27 12.01
CA SER A 534 1.41 18.14 12.55
C SER A 534 2.31 16.91 12.70
N SER A 535 2.29 16.30 13.89
CA SER A 535 2.92 15.00 14.14
C SER A 535 2.17 13.83 13.51
N SER A 536 0.94 14.05 13.02
CA SER A 536 0.16 13.02 12.33
C SER A 536 0.65 12.81 10.89
N TRP A 537 1.23 11.65 10.62
CA TRP A 537 1.60 11.25 9.26
C TRP A 537 0.43 11.36 8.27
N LYS A 538 -0.80 10.96 8.69
CA LYS A 538 -2.01 11.08 7.84
C LYS A 538 -2.24 12.51 7.40
N GLN A 539 -2.14 13.48 8.31
CA GLN A 539 -2.36 14.90 7.97
C GLN A 539 -1.26 15.44 7.05
N ARG A 540 0.00 15.05 7.28
CA ARG A 540 1.12 15.45 6.41
C ARG A 540 1.00 14.85 5.01
N ALA A 541 0.65 13.57 4.90
CA ALA A 541 0.45 12.89 3.63
C ALA A 541 -0.73 13.47 2.83
N LEU A 542 -1.84 13.80 3.50
CA LEU A 542 -2.97 14.53 2.89
C LEU A 542 -2.55 15.92 2.41
N SER A 543 -1.77 16.65 3.21
CA SER A 543 -1.25 17.96 2.82
C SER A 543 -0.35 17.86 1.59
N GLU A 544 0.54 16.87 1.53
CA GLU A 544 1.42 16.63 0.39
C GLU A 544 0.63 16.44 -0.91
N ILE A 545 -0.41 15.61 -0.92
CA ILE A 545 -1.19 15.31 -2.12
C ILE A 545 -2.22 16.39 -2.48
N THR A 546 -2.44 17.41 -1.65
CA THR A 546 -3.45 18.46 -1.91
C THR A 546 -2.86 19.87 -2.08
N THR A 547 -1.60 20.10 -1.71
CA THR A 547 -1.00 21.45 -1.68
C THR A 547 -1.06 22.15 -3.04
N ARG A 548 -0.77 21.43 -4.13
CA ARG A 548 -0.79 21.94 -5.51
C ARG A 548 -2.08 21.61 -6.27
N GLY A 549 -3.12 21.23 -5.54
CA GLY A 549 -4.23 20.47 -6.09
C GLY A 549 -3.98 18.98 -5.92
N TYR A 550 -5.05 18.20 -6.04
CA TYR A 550 -5.06 16.77 -5.84
C TYR A 550 -4.08 16.06 -6.78
N GLN A 551 -3.01 15.52 -6.21
CA GLN A 551 -1.94 14.78 -6.88
C GLN A 551 -1.67 13.49 -6.08
N PRO A 552 -2.28 12.35 -6.48
CA PRO A 552 -2.13 11.12 -5.73
C PRO A 552 -0.68 10.62 -5.75
N ILE A 553 -0.24 10.04 -4.63
CA ILE A 553 1.08 9.42 -4.47
C ILE A 553 0.85 7.98 -4.01
N HIS A 554 1.06 7.00 -4.89
CA HIS A 554 0.72 5.60 -4.63
C HIS A 554 1.36 5.03 -3.36
N LYS A 555 2.57 5.51 -3.01
CA LYS A 555 3.30 5.09 -1.79
C LYS A 555 2.57 5.41 -0.49
N HIS A 556 1.65 6.37 -0.48
CA HIS A 556 0.85 6.72 0.71
C HIS A 556 -0.32 5.75 0.94
N GLY A 557 -0.54 4.80 0.03
CA GLY A 557 -1.60 3.80 0.12
C GLY A 557 -2.98 4.35 -0.28
N VAL A 558 -3.91 3.42 -0.53
CA VAL A 558 -5.24 3.72 -1.07
C VAL A 558 -6.02 4.70 -0.19
N ARG A 559 -6.04 4.47 1.12
CA ARG A 559 -6.83 5.28 2.07
C ARG A 559 -6.48 6.77 2.02
N ILE A 560 -5.19 7.12 1.96
CA ILE A 560 -4.77 8.53 1.88
C ILE A 560 -5.20 9.13 0.56
N ASN A 561 -4.96 8.45 -0.56
CA ASN A 561 -5.24 8.98 -1.88
C ASN A 561 -6.74 9.10 -2.16
N ILE A 562 -7.58 8.20 -1.66
CA ILE A 562 -9.04 8.26 -1.91
C ILE A 562 -9.78 9.25 -0.99
N THR A 563 -9.18 9.63 0.15
CA THR A 563 -9.82 10.51 1.16
C THR A 563 -10.33 11.83 0.57
N PRO A 564 -9.54 12.61 -0.20
CA PRO A 564 -10.04 13.87 -0.79
C PRO A 564 -11.25 13.67 -1.72
N LEU A 565 -11.32 12.55 -2.44
CA LEU A 565 -12.45 12.23 -3.33
C LEU A 565 -13.70 11.85 -2.53
N ALA A 566 -13.53 11.16 -1.40
CA ALA A 566 -14.60 10.78 -0.50
C ALA A 566 -15.18 11.97 0.29
N GLU A 567 -14.33 12.89 0.73
CA GLU A 567 -14.71 14.17 1.34
C GLU A 567 -15.47 15.07 0.35
N ALA A 568 -15.10 15.01 -0.93
CA ALA A 568 -15.79 15.70 -2.02
C ALA A 568 -17.06 14.96 -2.50
N GLU A 569 -17.39 13.82 -1.90
CA GLU A 569 -18.57 12.99 -2.21
C GLU A 569 -18.64 12.45 -3.64
N ILE A 570 -17.54 12.42 -4.38
CA ILE A 570 -17.50 11.94 -5.78
C ILE A 570 -17.18 10.44 -5.92
N VAL A 571 -17.19 9.71 -4.80
CA VAL A 571 -17.06 8.25 -4.75
C VAL A 571 -18.24 7.66 -3.97
N PRO A 572 -18.61 6.38 -4.19
CA PRO A 572 -19.69 5.74 -3.47
C PRO A 572 -19.55 5.81 -1.95
N LYS A 573 -20.68 5.86 -1.25
CA LYS A 573 -20.72 6.03 0.22
C LYS A 573 -19.95 4.93 0.98
N ILE A 574 -19.93 3.72 0.44
CA ILE A 574 -19.21 2.56 1.01
C ILE A 574 -17.71 2.85 1.26
N VAL A 575 -17.09 3.78 0.52
CA VAL A 575 -15.69 4.21 0.78
C VAL A 575 -15.56 4.82 2.18
N ASN A 576 -16.51 5.67 2.57
CA ASN A 576 -16.52 6.28 3.91
C ASN A 576 -16.84 5.27 5.02
N GLU A 577 -17.52 4.17 4.70
CA GLU A 577 -17.97 3.19 5.68
C GLU A 577 -16.96 2.05 5.89
N GLN A 578 -16.18 1.71 4.86
CA GLN A 578 -15.32 0.52 4.87
C GLN A 578 -13.84 0.78 4.59
N VAL A 579 -13.47 1.88 3.91
CA VAL A 579 -12.08 2.13 3.47
C VAL A 579 -11.37 3.20 4.32
N ILE A 580 -12.06 4.29 4.65
CA ILE A 580 -11.52 5.43 5.43
C ILE A 580 -11.70 5.20 6.92
#